data_AF-A0A959RUK5-F1
#
_entry.id   AF-A0A959RUK5-F1
#
_cell.length_a   1.000
_cell.length_b   1.000
_cell.length_c   1.000
_cell.angle_alpha   90.00
_cell.angle_beta   90.00
_cell.angle_gamma   90.00
#
_symmetry.space_group_name_H-M   'P 1'
#
loop_
_entity.id
_entity.type
_entity.pdbx_description
1 polymer ?
#
loop_
_entity_poly.entity_id
_entity_poly.type
_entity_poly.pdbx_seq_one_letter_code
_entity_poly.pdbx_strand_id
1 'polypeptide(L)' 'MPLEILGLILLLVLSGFFSSSELAFVVANKLKIELRARKKTLAAKYAQFFINNPQTFFSTILIANNVI' A
#
# COMPACT_ATOMS: atom_id res chain seq x y z
N MET A 1 -18.27 5.05 24.99
CA MET A 1 -18.49 3.62 24.72
C MET A 1 -18.62 3.27 23.23
N PRO A 2 -19.59 3.78 22.43
CA PRO A 2 -19.74 3.36 21.03
C PRO A 2 -18.70 3.99 20.09
N LEU A 3 -18.20 5.19 20.41
CA LEU A 3 -17.21 5.89 19.60
C LEU A 3 -15.84 5.22 19.67
N GLU A 4 -15.43 4.70 20.83
CA GLU A 4 -14.17 3.94 20.97
C GLU A 4 -14.20 2.65 20.14
N ILE A 5 -15.33 1.93 20.13
CA ILE A 5 -15.49 0.70 19.34
C ILE A 5 -15.40 1.01 17.84
N LEU A 6 -16.02 2.10 17.39
CA LEU A 6 -15.93 2.54 16.00
C LEU A 6 -14.48 2.90 15.62
N GLY A 7 -13.75 3.57 16.53
CA GLY A 7 -12.33 3.87 16.36
C GLY A 7 -11.47 2.61 16.24
N LEU A 8 -11.70 1.61 17.10
CA LEU A 8 -10.99 0.33 17.05
C LEU A 8 -11.24 -0.42 15.75
N ILE A 9 -12.49 -0.48 15.27
CA ILE A 9 -12.82 -1.10 13.99
C ILE A 9 -12.10 -0.40 12.84
N LEU A 10 -12.08 0.94 12.86
CA LEU A 10 -11.38 1.72 11.83
C LEU A 10 -9.87 1.44 11.84
N LEU A 11 -9.23 1.44 13.02
CA LEU A 11 -7.81 1.13 13.16
C LEU A 11 -7.48 -0.29 12.69
N LEU A 12 -8.33 -1.27 13.01
CA LEU A 12 -8.14 -2.66 12.61
C LEU A 12 -8.25 -2.82 11.08
N VAL A 13 -9.23 -2.16 10.46
CA VAL A 13 -9.38 -2.13 9.00
C VAL A 13 -8.17 -1.45 8.34
N LEU A 14 -7.70 -0.33 8.89
CA LEU A 14 -6.51 0.36 8.40
C LEU A 14 -5.27 -0.53 8.50
N SER A 15 -5.03 -1.17 9.65
CA SER A 15 -3.91 -2.09 9.85
C SER A 15 -3.93 -3.24 8.81
N GLY A 16 -5.10 -3.86 8.63
CA GLY A 16 -5.29 -4.91 7.64
C GLY A 16 -5.07 -4.42 6.20
N PHE A 17 -5.48 -3.18 5.89
CA PHE A 17 -5.26 -2.56 4.58
C PHE A 17 -3.78 -2.32 4.30
N PHE A 18 -3.02 -1.76 5.25
CA PHE A 18 -1.59 -1.50 5.07
C PHE A 18 -0.78 -2.80 4.94
N SER A 19 -1.07 -3.81 5.76
CA SER A 19 -0.44 -5.13 5.64
C SER A 19 -0.79 -5.83 4.32
N SER A 20 -2.03 -5.71 3.84
CA SER A 20 -2.44 -6.26 2.54
C SER A 20 -1.77 -5.54 1.36
N SER A 21 -1.59 -4.22 1.45
CA SER A 21 -0.87 -3.42 0.45
C SER A 21 0.60 -3.85 0.35
N GLU A 22 1.24 -4.12 1.50
CA GLU A 22 2.60 -4.64 1.55
C GLU A 22 2.73 -5.99 0.84
N LEU A 23 1.85 -6.94 1.18
CA LEU A 23 1.85 -8.24 0.52
C LEU A 23 1.59 -8.12 -0.98
N ALA A 24 0.62 -7.30 -1.39
CA ALA A 24 0.31 -7.04 -2.79
C ALA A 24 1.52 -6.49 -3.56
N PHE A 25 2.30 -5.60 -2.93
CA PHE A 25 3.54 -5.07 -3.50
C PHE A 25 4.61 -6.15 -3.67
N VAL A 26 4.78 -7.03 -2.68
CA VAL A 26 5.77 -8.11 -2.70
C VAL A 26 5.45 -9.15 -3.79
N VAL A 27 4.18 -9.53 -3.95
CA VAL A 27 3.76 -10.53 -4.94
C VAL A 27 3.47 -9.94 -6.34
N ALA A 28 3.53 -8.62 -6.49
CA ALA A 28 3.21 -7.96 -7.75
C ALA A 28 4.18 -8.33 -8.89
N ASN A 29 3.63 -8.58 -10.08
CA ASN A 29 4.44 -8.78 -11.27
C ASN A 29 4.94 -7.43 -11.82
N LYS A 30 6.21 -7.12 -11.53
CA LYS A 30 6.89 -5.88 -11.91
C LYS A 30 6.87 -5.62 -13.42
N LEU A 31 7.10 -6.65 -14.24
CA LEU A 31 7.08 -6.54 -15.71
C LEU A 31 5.69 -6.14 -16.23
N LYS A 32 4.63 -6.76 -15.70
CA LYS A 32 3.25 -6.42 -16.06
C LYS A 32 2.92 -4.97 -15.71
N ILE A 33 3.42 -4.47 -14.58
CA ILE A 33 3.21 -3.10 -14.13
C ILE A 33 3.96 -2.11 -15.04
N GLU A 34 5.21 -2.39 -15.37
CA GLU A 34 5.99 -1.58 -16.30
C GLU A 34 5.31 -1.47 -17.67
N LEU A 35 4.84 -2.59 -18.23
CA LEU A 35 4.14 -2.60 -19.52
C LEU A 35 2.84 -1.77 -19.47
N ARG A 36 2.09 -1.82 -18.35
CA ARG A 36 0.88 -1.00 -18.16
C ARG A 36 1.19 0.47 -17.95
N ALA A 37 2.27 0.80 -17.26
CA ALA A 37 2.70 2.18 -17.04
C ALA A 37 3.12 2.86 -18.36
N ARG A 38 3.76 2.11 -19.27
CA ARG A 38 4.05 2.55 -20.65
C ARG A 38 2.77 2.86 -21.44
N LYS A 39 1.66 2.17 -21.17
CA LYS A 39 0.32 2.46 -21.72
C LYS A 39 -0.37 3.68 -21.06
N LYS A 40 0.37 4.50 -20.31
CA LYS A 40 -0.05 5.76 -19.66
C LYS A 40 -1.19 5.63 -18.62
N THR A 41 -1.44 4.44 -18.07
CA THR A 41 -2.39 4.30 -16.95
C THR A 41 -1.82 4.95 -15.68
N LEU A 42 -2.54 5.91 -15.10
CA LEU A 42 -2.10 6.65 -13.90
C LEU A 42 -1.75 5.71 -12.74
N ALA A 43 -2.63 4.76 -12.41
CA ALA A 43 -2.40 3.78 -11.35
C ALA A 43 -1.13 2.94 -11.57
N ALA A 44 -0.85 2.55 -12.82
CA ALA A 44 0.34 1.78 -13.15
C ALA A 44 1.62 2.62 -13.04
N LYS A 45 1.56 3.93 -13.33
CA LYS A 45 2.70 4.85 -13.13
C LYS A 45 3.05 4.99 -11.64
N TYR A 46 2.07 5.15 -10.78
CA TYR A 46 2.31 5.20 -9.33
C TYR A 46 2.84 3.87 -8.80
N ALA A 47 2.25 2.74 -9.21
CA ALA A 47 2.77 1.42 -8.85
C ALA A 47 4.21 1.21 -9.34
N GLN A 48 4.54 1.67 -10.56
CA GLN A 48 5.89 1.61 -11.10
C GLN A 48 6.87 2.48 -10.29
N PHE A 49 6.47 3.68 -9.86
CA PHE A 49 7.28 4.54 -9.00
C PHE A 49 7.65 3.83 -7.69
N PHE A 50 6.68 3.20 -7.02
CA PHE A 50 6.95 2.45 -5.79
C PHE A 50 7.79 1.19 -6.03
N ILE A 51 7.61 0.50 -7.15
CA ILE A 51 8.43 -0.66 -7.51
C ILE A 51 9.90 -0.27 -7.75
N ASN A 52 10.12 0.92 -8.32
CA ASN A 52 11.46 1.47 -8.53
C ASN A 52 12.06 2.04 -7.24
N ASN A 53 11.22 2.44 -6.27
CA ASN A 53 11.62 3.00 -4.98
C ASN A 53 11.00 2.19 -3.82
N PRO A 54 11.36 0.90 -3.66
CA PRO A 54 10.77 0.04 -2.64
C PRO A 54 10.99 0.58 -1.22
N GLN A 55 12.13 1.23 -0.98
CA GLN A 55 12.46 1.89 0.29
C GLN A 55 11.37 2.89 0.72
N THR A 56 10.91 3.74 -0.20
CA THR A 56 9.85 4.72 0.07
C THR A 56 8.52 4.05 0.38
N PHE A 57 8.20 2.96 -0.31
CA PHE A 57 6.98 2.18 -0.06
C PHE A 57 7.02 1.53 1.32
N PHE A 58 8.05 0.73 1.63
CA PHE A 58 8.18 0.04 2.91
C PHE A 58 8.27 1.02 4.09
N SER A 59 8.99 2.14 3.94
CA SER A 59 9.06 3.16 4.99
C SER A 59 7.69 3.79 5.27
N THR A 60 6.89 4.01 4.24
CA THR A 60 5.52 4.54 4.38
C THR A 60 4.61 3.54 5.11
N ILE A 61 4.68 2.26 4.75
CA ILE A 61 3.93 1.20 5.44
C ILE A 61 4.38 1.07 6.90
N LEU A 62 5.69 1.15 7.16
CA LEU A 62 6.22 1.07 8.52
C LEU A 62 5.73 2.23 9.38
N ILE A 63 5.77 3.47 8.86
CA ILE A 63 5.23 4.64 9.58
C ILE A 63 3.73 4.47 9.82
N ALA A 64 2.96 4.04 8.81
CA ALA A 64 1.52 3.82 8.95
C ALA A 64 1.22 2.78 10.05
N ASN A 65 1.90 1.63 10.04
CA ASN A 65 1.72 0.59 11.06
C ASN A 65 2.15 1.02 12.46
N ASN A 66 3.06 1.99 12.62
CA ASN A 66 3.46 2.51 13.93
C ASN A 66 2.48 3.57 14.49
N VAL A 67 1.69 4.21 13.63
CA VAL A 67 0.73 5.25 14.03
C VAL A 67 -0.64 4.68 14.38
N ILE A 68 -1.01 3.57 13.75
CA ILE A 68 -2.25 2.81 14.01
C ILE A 68 -2.14 2.05 15.33
#